data_AF-A0A835SIR5-F1
#
_entry.id   AF-A0A835SIR5-F1
#
_cell.length_a   1.000
_cell.length_b   1.000
_cell.length_c   1.000
_cell.angle_alpha   90.00
_cell.angle_beta   90.00
_cell.angle_gamma   90.00
#
_symmetry.space_group_name_H-M   'P 1'
#
loop_
_entity.id
_entity.type
_entity.pdbx_description
1 polymer ?
#
loop_
_entity_poly.entity_id
_entity_poly.type
_entity_poly.pdbx_seq_one_letter_code
_entity_poly.pdbx_strand_id
1 'polypeptide(L)' 'MKDMGTKFCLKCKKNINSTELHKIVIYVIQDKFTDHHYEHVECPSNFTI' A
#
# COMPACT_ATOMS: atom_id res chain seq x y z
N MET A 1 20.36 -8.23 -7.86
CA MET A 1 19.10 -7.46 -7.94
C MET A 1 18.81 -6.99 -6.53
N LYS A 2 18.78 -5.67 -6.27
CA LYS A 2 18.59 -5.12 -4.92
C LYS A 2 17.24 -5.56 -4.38
N ASP A 3 17.21 -6.14 -3.18
CA ASP A 3 16.01 -6.33 -2.37
C ASP A 3 15.28 -5.00 -2.25
N MET A 4 14.28 -4.82 -3.09
CA MET A 4 13.26 -3.80 -2.96
C MET A 4 12.41 -4.29 -1.80
N GLY A 5 12.66 -3.74 -0.60
CA GLY A 5 12.13 -4.25 0.67
C GLY A 5 10.69 -4.73 0.58
N THR A 6 10.39 -5.82 1.29
CA THR A 6 9.12 -6.55 1.20
C THR A 6 7.93 -5.61 1.37
N LYS A 7 7.13 -5.47 0.32
CA LYS A 7 5.91 -4.65 0.34
C LYS A 7 4.78 -5.46 0.94
N PHE A 8 4.09 -4.92 1.94
CA PHE A 8 2.93 -5.55 2.55
C PHE A 8 1.67 -4.77 2.24
N CYS A 9 0.62 -5.49 1.85
CA CYS A 9 -0.69 -4.90 1.64
C CYS A 9 -1.33 -4.54 2.99
N LEU A 10 -1.71 -3.27 3.16
CA LEU A 10 -2.31 -2.76 4.38
C LEU A 10 -3.65 -3.43 4.70
N LYS A 11 -4.39 -3.88 3.67
CA LYS A 11 -5.73 -4.48 3.79
C LYS A 11 -5.69 -5.97 4.13
N CYS A 12 -5.01 -6.79 3.33
CA CYS A 12 -4.99 -8.25 3.52
C CYS A 12 -3.79 -8.77 4.32
N LYS A 13 -2.83 -7.91 4.66
CA LYS A 13 -1.59 -8.22 5.40
C LYS A 13 -0.65 -9.23 4.70
N LYS A 14 -0.89 -9.54 3.42
CA LYS A 14 -0.02 -10.39 2.61
C LYS A 14 1.08 -9.58 1.95
N ASN A 15 2.18 -10.25 1.59
CA ASN A 15 3.21 -9.70 0.71
C ASN A 15 2.61 -9.35 -0.66
N ILE A 16 3.12 -8.27 -1.24
CA ILE A 16 2.86 -7.88 -2.62
C ILE A 16 4.05 -8.35 -3.46
N ASN A 17 3.78 -9.28 -4.36
CA ASN A 17 4.79 -9.82 -5.27
C ASN A 17 5.12 -8.81 -6.38
N SER A 18 6.28 -8.94 -7.02
CA SER A 18 6.74 -8.02 -8.06
C SER A 18 5.82 -7.96 -9.29
N THR A 19 5.06 -9.03 -9.54
CA THR A 19 4.09 -9.14 -10.64
C THR A 19 2.68 -8.69 -10.27
N GLU A 20 2.43 -8.35 -9.00
CA GLU A 20 1.10 -7.98 -8.51
C GLU A 20 0.84 -6.47 -8.62
N LEU A 21 -0.34 -6.14 -9.16
CA LEU A 21 -0.82 -4.77 -9.19
C LEU A 21 -1.14 -4.29 -7.78
N HIS A 22 -0.59 -3.12 -7.44
CA HIS A 22 -0.81 -2.47 -6.17
C HIS A 22 -0.87 -0.96 -6.37
N LYS A 23 -1.58 -0.30 -5.45
CA LYS A 23 -1.61 1.16 -5.34
C LYS A 23 -0.75 1.60 -4.16
N ILE A 24 -0.17 2.79 -4.30
CA ILE A 24 0.53 3.49 -3.22
C ILE A 24 -0.47 4.44 -2.58
N VAL A 25 -0.67 4.30 -1.27
CA VAL A 25 -1.55 5.14 -0.47
C VAL A 25 -0.67 6.05 0.40
N ILE A 26 -0.90 7.35 0.29
CA ILE A 26 -0.21 8.37 1.08
C ILE A 26 -1.30 9.22 1.73
N TYR A 27 -1.20 9.46 3.03
CA TYR A 27 -2.09 10.37 3.74
C TYR A 27 -1.45 11.76 3.85
N VAL A 28 -2.29 12.79 3.91
CA VAL A 28 -1.85 14.16 4.16
C VAL A 28 -2.45 14.60 5.49
N ILE A 29 -1.59 14.98 6.44
CA ILE A 29 -1.99 15.48 7.75
C ILE A 29 -1.27 16.80 7.98
N GLN A 30 -2.03 17.87 8.24
CA GLN A 30 -1.47 19.22 8.45
C GLN A 30 -0.49 19.62 7.33
N ASP A 31 -0.89 19.43 6.08
CA ASP A 31 -0.09 19.72 4.88
C ASP A 31 1.23 18.94 4.76
N LYS A 32 1.40 17.86 5.53
CA LYS A 32 2.56 16.95 5.46
C LYS A 32 2.15 15.57 4.98
N PHE A 33 2.94 14.99 4.08
CA PHE A 33 2.79 13.61 3.62
C PHE A 33 3.24 12.62 4.69
N THR A 34 2.44 11.58 4.92
CA THR A 34 2.82 10.43 5.76
C THR A 34 3.67 9.43 4.97
N ASP A 35 4.12 8.37 5.66
CA ASP A 35 4.78 7.23 5.02
C ASP A 35 3.96 6.61 3.89
N HIS A 36 4.66 5.97 2.96
CA HIS A 36 4.05 5.23 1.86
C HIS A 36 3.46 3.91 2.36
N HIS A 37 2.17 3.73 2.12
CA HIS A 37 1.48 2.47 2.33
C HIS A 37 1.14 1.81 0.99
N TYR A 38 0.97 0.49 0.99
CA TYR A 38 0.67 -0.27 -0.22
C TYR A 38 -0.61 -1.08 -0.03
N GLU A 39 -1.42 -1.18 -1.08
CA GLU A 39 -2.62 -2.02 -1.10
C GLU A 39 -2.71 -2.77 -2.43
N HIS A 40 -3.07 -4.05 -2.40
CA HIS A 40 -3.47 -4.77 -3.62
C HIS A 40 -4.68 -4.07 -4.24
N VAL A 41 -4.70 -3.98 -5.57
CA VAL A 41 -5.84 -3.39 -6.30
C VAL A 41 -7.14 -4.16 -6.04
N GLU A 42 -7.04 -5.48 -5.85
CA GLU A 42 -8.18 -6.38 -5.61
C GLU A 42 -8.69 -6.36 -4.15
N CYS A 43 -7.94 -5.74 -3.22
CA CYS A 43 -8.40 -5.69 -1.83
C CYS A 43 -9.63 -4.77 -1.71
N PRO A 44 -10.72 -5.24 -1.08
CA PRO A 44 -11.95 -4.47 -0.98
C PRO A 44 -11.72 -3.15 -0.23
N SER A 45 -12.21 -2.06 -0.80
CA SER A 45 -12.07 -0.74 -0.22
C SER A 45 -13.25 -0.44 0.69
N ASN A 46 -13.08 -0.64 1.99
CA ASN A 46 -13.94 -0.01 2.99
C ASN A 46 -13.47 1.43 3.16
N PHE A 47 -13.90 2.33 2.29
CA PHE A 47 -13.78 3.77 2.53
C PHE A 47 -14.96 4.15 3.44
N THR A 48 -14.73 4.11 4.76
CA THR A 48 -15.61 4.80 5.71
C THR A 48 -15.14 6.25 5.77
N ILE A 49 -16.00 7.16 5.32
CA ILE A 49 -15.84 8.62 5.40
C ILE A 49 -16.04 9.06 6.85
#